data_AF-A0A5M8PLB0-F1
#
_entry.id   AF-A0A5M8PLB0-F1
#
_cell.length_a   1.000
_cell.length_b   1.000
_cell.length_c   1.000
_cell.angle_alpha   90.00
_cell.angle_beta   90.00
_cell.angle_gamma   90.00
#
_symmetry.space_group_name_H-M   'P 1'
#
loop_
_entity.id
_entity.type
_entity.pdbx_description
1 polymer ?
#
loop_
_entity_poly.entity_id
_entity_poly.type
_entity_poly.pdbx_seq_one_letter_code
_entity_poly.pdbx_strand_id
1 'polypeptide(L)'
;MTLAQSAIVSFAHPVTALPLVTRSQFCANSPKTIPGTMFNKRISSSGSIEARKSTNTVLWCVPHSKTNVIFTMAQAVSESSIESALDTAAGYVAQYVNQIGNAVISKGSVEFYGGNGVFFKSWNVNNHQQTWGVLAAAIAALKDYMSQTYFGRASFNIFDGRNEVGEGTVGL
;
A
#
# COMPACT_ATOMS: atom_id res chain seq x y z
N MET A 1 -60.52 39.37 -25.00
CA MET A 1 -60.24 38.38 -23.94
C MET A 1 -58.77 38.04 -24.01
N THR A 2 -57.97 38.54 -23.09
CA THR A 2 -56.51 38.35 -23.04
C THR A 2 -56.19 37.66 -21.71
N LEU A 3 -55.64 36.45 -21.76
CA LEU A 3 -55.23 35.65 -20.62
C LEU A 3 -53.80 36.04 -20.22
N ALA A 4 -53.61 36.47 -18.97
CA ALA A 4 -52.28 36.72 -18.40
C ALA A 4 -51.74 35.43 -17.75
N GLN A 5 -50.58 34.98 -18.19
CA GLN A 5 -49.92 33.78 -17.68
C GLN A 5 -48.84 34.19 -16.67
N SER A 6 -48.93 33.71 -15.43
CA SER A 6 -47.94 33.96 -14.37
C SER A 6 -46.93 32.82 -14.32
N ALA A 7 -45.64 33.13 -14.47
CA ALA A 7 -44.55 32.18 -14.27
C ALA A 7 -43.98 32.32 -12.85
N ILE A 8 -43.85 31.20 -12.14
CA ILE A 8 -43.24 31.12 -10.81
C ILE A 8 -41.77 30.75 -10.99
N VAL A 9 -40.86 31.61 -10.53
CA VAL A 9 -39.42 31.37 -10.52
C VAL A 9 -39.06 30.67 -9.23
N SER A 10 -38.62 29.40 -9.30
CA SER A 10 -38.17 28.62 -8.15
C SER A 10 -36.66 28.78 -7.98
N PHE A 11 -36.23 29.38 -6.88
CA PHE A 11 -34.81 29.55 -6.54
C PHE A 11 -34.31 28.31 -5.77
N ALA A 12 -33.64 27.40 -6.48
CA ALA A 12 -32.86 26.36 -5.84
C ALA A 12 -31.63 26.99 -5.15
N HIS A 13 -31.58 26.91 -3.82
CA HIS A 13 -30.44 27.40 -3.05
C HIS A 13 -29.34 26.33 -3.05
N PRO A 14 -28.09 26.66 -3.44
CA PRO A 14 -26.98 25.73 -3.35
C PRO A 14 -26.72 25.41 -1.87
N VAL A 15 -26.89 24.14 -1.49
CA VAL A 15 -26.47 23.64 -0.19
C VAL A 15 -24.96 23.74 -0.12
N THR A 16 -24.44 24.56 0.79
CA THR A 16 -23.01 24.64 1.07
C THR A 16 -22.53 23.29 1.59
N ALA A 17 -21.88 22.50 0.74
CA ALA A 17 -21.30 21.24 1.15
C ALA A 17 -20.20 21.52 2.18
N LEU A 18 -20.39 21.04 3.41
CA LEU A 18 -19.33 21.01 4.40
C LEU A 18 -18.20 20.12 3.88
N PRO A 19 -16.93 20.55 3.94
CA PRO A 19 -15.82 19.68 3.56
C PRO A 19 -15.83 18.47 4.49
N LEU A 20 -15.98 17.28 3.91
CA LEU A 20 -15.75 16.02 4.62
C LEU A 20 -14.30 16.03 5.09
N VAL A 21 -14.09 16.30 6.39
CA VAL A 21 -12.78 16.19 7.01
C VAL A 21 -12.35 14.74 6.86
N THR A 22 -11.34 14.50 6.03
CA THR A 22 -10.75 13.17 5.86
C THR A 22 -10.30 12.67 7.22
N ARG A 23 -10.83 11.54 7.69
CA ARG A 23 -10.33 10.90 8.91
C ARG A 23 -8.85 10.64 8.71
N SER A 24 -8.02 11.17 9.59
CA SER A 24 -6.59 10.90 9.59
C SER A 24 -6.39 9.39 9.75
N GLN A 25 -5.97 8.72 8.68
CA GLN A 25 -5.51 7.35 8.74
C GLN A 25 -4.09 7.35 9.31
N PHE A 26 -3.78 6.37 10.15
CA PHE A 26 -2.47 6.17 10.75
C PHE A 26 -1.97 4.78 10.41
N CYS A 27 -0.65 4.62 10.33
CA CYS A 27 -0.03 3.34 10.04
C CYS A 27 -0.28 2.35 11.18
N ALA A 28 -0.57 1.09 10.86
CA ALA A 28 -0.81 0.05 11.86
C ALA A 28 0.43 -0.21 12.73
N ASN A 29 1.63 -0.10 12.14
CA ASN A 29 2.91 -0.24 12.83
C ASN A 29 3.46 1.05 13.46
N SER A 30 2.73 2.17 13.33
CA SER A 30 3.09 3.44 13.95
C SER A 30 1.84 4.32 14.09
N PRO A 31 1.13 4.22 15.23
CA PRO A 31 -0.18 4.89 15.43
C PRO A 31 -0.17 6.41 15.35
N LYS A 32 1.01 7.04 15.32
CA LYS A 32 1.19 8.50 15.19
C LYS A 32 1.72 8.92 13.81
N THR A 33 2.07 7.97 12.94
CA THR A 33 2.60 8.28 11.60
C THR A 33 1.46 8.40 10.61
N ILE A 34 1.43 9.52 9.89
CA ILE A 34 0.52 9.75 8.78
C ILE A 34 1.13 9.10 7.53
N PRO A 35 0.36 8.29 6.78
CA PRO A 35 0.83 7.66 5.54
C PRO A 35 1.38 8.69 4.55
N GLY A 36 2.46 8.33 3.85
CA GLY A 36 3.13 9.22 2.90
C GLY A 36 4.04 10.28 3.52
N THR A 37 4.08 10.40 4.85
CA THR A 37 5.06 11.23 5.55
C THR A 37 6.31 10.42 5.90
N MET A 38 7.44 11.10 6.14
CA MET A 38 8.69 10.42 6.47
C MET A 38 8.57 9.69 7.81
N PHE A 39 8.65 8.36 7.80
CA PHE A 39 8.55 7.58 9.03
C PHE A 39 9.91 7.49 9.74
N ASN A 40 10.03 8.09 10.92
CA ASN A 40 11.22 7.95 11.78
C ASN A 40 11.00 6.87 12.85
N LYS A 41 11.68 5.73 12.71
CA LYS A 41 11.51 4.55 13.57
C LYS A 41 11.78 4.83 15.06
N ARG A 42 12.58 5.84 15.40
CA ARG A 42 12.97 6.13 16.81
C ARG A 42 11.81 6.54 17.71
N ILE A 43 10.62 6.80 17.16
CA ILE A 43 9.43 7.21 17.91
C ILE A 43 8.41 6.07 18.01
N SER A 44 8.71 4.88 17.47
CA SER A 44 7.77 3.76 17.50
C SER A 44 7.80 3.08 18.87
N SER A 45 6.88 3.49 19.74
CA SER A 45 6.54 2.76 20.95
C SER A 45 6.01 1.39 20.55
N SER A 46 6.65 0.32 21.05
CA SER A 46 6.20 -1.07 20.95
C SER A 46 4.82 -1.20 21.60
N GLY A 47 3.79 -0.85 20.84
CA GLY A 47 2.40 -1.08 21.19
C GLY A 47 1.97 -2.35 20.49
N SER A 48 1.42 -3.31 21.25
CA SER A 48 0.67 -4.44 20.72
C SER A 48 -0.26 -3.94 19.61
N ILE A 49 -0.18 -4.54 18.42
CA ILE A 49 -1.02 -4.19 17.29
C ILE A 49 -2.46 -4.60 17.65
N GLU A 50 -3.27 -3.66 18.14
CA GLU A 50 -4.70 -3.88 18.28
C GLU A 50 -5.34 -3.82 16.89
N ALA A 51 -6.00 -4.92 16.50
CA ALA A 51 -6.75 -4.99 15.26
C ALA A 51 -7.87 -3.94 15.25
N ARG A 52 -7.71 -2.86 14.46
CA ARG A 52 -8.79 -1.91 14.22
C ARG A 52 -9.88 -2.63 13.41
N LYS A 53 -11.01 -2.95 14.03
CA LYS A 53 -12.24 -3.50 13.41
C LYS A 53 -11.96 -4.52 12.29
N SER A 54 -11.54 -5.74 12.62
CA SER A 54 -11.65 -6.98 11.80
C SER A 54 -11.68 -6.85 10.26
N THR A 55 -10.88 -5.98 9.66
CA THR A 55 -10.68 -5.96 8.21
C THR A 55 -9.34 -6.59 7.94
N ASN A 56 -9.28 -7.53 7.01
CA ASN A 56 -8.00 -8.10 6.55
C ASN A 56 -7.14 -7.09 5.79
N THR A 57 -7.61 -5.85 5.64
CA THR A 57 -6.90 -4.72 5.04
C THR A 57 -6.09 -3.99 6.09
N VAL A 58 -4.79 -3.86 5.83
CA VAL A 58 -3.82 -3.25 6.73
C VAL A 58 -3.06 -2.18 5.98
N LEU A 59 -2.86 -1.03 6.64
CA LEU A 59 -1.98 0.03 6.17
C LEU A 59 -0.68 -0.03 6.97
N TRP A 60 0.45 -0.19 6.27
CA TRP A 60 1.77 -0.34 6.87
C TRP A 60 2.75 0.68 6.32
N CYS A 61 3.52 1.35 7.18
CA CYS A 61 4.46 2.38 6.77
C CYS A 61 5.90 1.91 6.89
N VAL A 62 6.71 2.21 5.87
CA VAL A 62 8.09 1.72 5.80
C VAL A 62 9.02 2.68 6.54
N PRO A 63 9.83 2.20 7.50
CA PRO A 63 10.82 3.03 8.18
C PRO A 63 11.73 3.77 7.22
N HIS A 64 12.07 5.01 7.55
CA HIS A 64 13.00 5.86 6.80
C HIS A 64 12.59 6.09 5.34
N SER A 65 11.30 6.01 5.05
CA SER A 65 10.74 6.28 3.74
C SER A 65 9.42 7.05 3.84
N LYS A 66 8.96 7.58 2.71
CA LYS A 66 7.57 8.02 2.49
C LYS A 66 6.71 6.88 1.93
N THR A 67 7.31 5.73 1.65
CA THR A 67 6.62 4.55 1.14
C THR A 67 5.70 3.96 2.20
N ASN A 68 4.48 3.67 1.80
CA ASN A 68 3.53 2.89 2.58
C ASN A 68 2.83 1.87 1.68
N VAL A 69 2.37 0.79 2.29
CA VAL A 69 1.68 -0.29 1.59
C VAL A 69 0.34 -0.51 2.24
N ILE A 70 -0.69 -0.60 1.42
CA ILE A 70 -2.01 -1.07 1.84
C ILE A 70 -2.16 -2.47 1.28
N PHE A 71 -2.37 -3.46 2.13
CA PHE A 71 -2.52 -4.84 1.67
C PHE A 71 -3.72 -5.51 2.32
N THR A 72 -4.31 -6.46 1.59
CA THR A 72 -5.42 -7.27 2.07
C THR A 72 -4.99 -8.74 2.13
N MET A 73 -5.03 -9.31 3.33
CA MET A 73 -4.73 -10.72 3.56
C MET A 73 -5.92 -11.59 3.13
N ALA A 74 -5.66 -12.64 2.35
CA ALA A 74 -6.69 -13.55 1.87
C ALA A 74 -6.76 -14.85 2.68
N GLN A 75 -5.69 -15.64 2.64
CA GLN A 75 -5.65 -16.96 3.28
C GLN A 75 -4.24 -17.23 3.82
N ALA A 76 -4.16 -17.85 4.99
CA ALA A 76 -2.91 -18.43 5.48
C ALA A 76 -2.47 -19.56 4.54
N VAL A 77 -1.20 -19.57 4.17
CA VAL A 77 -0.58 -20.63 3.38
C VAL A 77 0.73 -21.03 4.05
N SER A 78 1.44 -22.01 3.50
CA SER A 78 2.74 -22.43 4.00
C SER A 78 3.68 -21.22 4.15
N GLU A 79 4.09 -20.95 5.39
CA GLU A 79 4.99 -19.86 5.76
C GLU A 79 6.27 -19.90 4.94
N SER A 80 6.93 -21.06 4.90
CA SER A 80 8.16 -21.26 4.15
C SER A 80 8.02 -20.96 2.65
N SER A 81 6.82 -21.12 2.07
CA SER A 81 6.59 -20.85 0.65
C SER A 81 6.46 -19.35 0.35
N ILE A 82 5.69 -18.61 1.17
CA ILE A 82 5.56 -17.14 1.03
C ILE A 82 6.87 -16.46 1.40
N GLU A 83 7.49 -16.87 2.51
CA GLU A 83 8.76 -16.32 2.97
C GLU A 83 9.84 -16.52 1.89
N SER A 84 9.94 -17.72 1.31
CA SER A 84 10.87 -17.99 0.20
C SER A 84 10.65 -17.07 -1.01
N ALA A 85 9.39 -16.80 -1.40
CA ALA A 85 9.08 -15.88 -2.50
C ALA A 85 9.48 -14.43 -2.17
N LEU A 86 9.19 -13.98 -0.94
CA LEU A 86 9.57 -12.64 -0.48
C LEU A 86 11.09 -12.48 -0.32
N ASP A 87 11.80 -13.52 0.12
CA ASP A 87 13.26 -13.55 0.23
C ASP A 87 13.94 -13.51 -1.14
N THR A 88 13.42 -14.28 -2.09
CA THR A 88 13.92 -14.26 -3.47
C THR A 88 13.75 -12.88 -4.09
N ALA A 89 12.56 -12.28 -3.91
CA ALA A 89 12.29 -10.91 -4.36
C ALA A 89 13.22 -9.90 -3.68
N ALA A 90 13.36 -9.96 -2.35
CA ALA A 90 14.22 -9.06 -1.59
C ALA A 90 15.69 -9.17 -2.01
N GLY A 91 16.20 -10.39 -2.20
CA GLY A 91 17.57 -10.64 -2.65
C GLY A 91 17.84 -10.06 -4.03
N TYR A 92 16.94 -10.28 -4.98
CA TYR A 92 17.07 -9.72 -6.34
C TYR A 92 17.04 -8.19 -6.34
N VAL A 93 16.08 -7.61 -5.63
CA VAL A 93 15.94 -6.15 -5.53
C VAL A 93 17.15 -5.53 -4.84
N ALA A 94 17.64 -6.11 -3.75
CA ALA A 94 18.83 -5.64 -3.05
C ALA A 94 20.06 -5.69 -3.96
N GLN A 95 20.25 -6.77 -4.71
CA GLN A 95 21.33 -6.87 -5.69
C GLN A 95 21.23 -5.77 -6.76
N TYR A 96 20.04 -5.55 -7.32
CA TYR A 96 19.83 -4.54 -8.34
C TYR A 96 20.12 -3.13 -7.81
N VAL A 97 19.59 -2.79 -6.64
CA VAL A 97 19.82 -1.48 -6.00
C VAL A 97 21.30 -1.28 -5.68
N ASN A 98 22.02 -2.32 -5.25
CA ASN A 98 23.45 -2.22 -4.96
C ASN A 98 24.31 -2.04 -6.23
N GLN A 99 23.89 -2.60 -7.37
CA GLN A 99 24.64 -2.54 -8.63
C GLN A 99 24.32 -1.31 -9.47
N ILE A 100 23.04 -0.93 -9.54
CA ILE A 100 22.51 0.07 -10.47
C ILE A 100 21.95 1.29 -9.74
N GLY A 101 21.61 1.14 -8.45
CA GLY A 101 20.98 2.19 -7.65
C GLY A 101 19.45 2.16 -7.71
N ASN A 102 18.84 3.24 -7.22
CA ASN A 102 17.39 3.40 -7.21
C ASN A 102 16.86 3.84 -8.59
N ALA A 103 16.82 2.91 -9.54
CA ALA A 103 16.31 3.15 -10.89
C ALA A 103 14.83 2.78 -11.03
N VAL A 104 14.22 3.19 -12.14
CA VAL A 104 12.87 2.76 -12.54
C VAL A 104 12.87 1.28 -12.92
N ILE A 105 11.81 0.56 -12.57
CA ILE A 105 11.60 -0.82 -13.02
C ILE A 105 11.32 -0.83 -14.51
N SER A 106 12.25 -1.41 -15.28
CA SER A 106 12.09 -1.57 -16.73
C SER A 106 10.87 -2.44 -17.03
N LYS A 107 10.07 -2.04 -18.03
CA LYS A 107 8.78 -2.66 -18.40
C LYS A 107 7.67 -2.55 -17.35
N GLY A 108 7.91 -1.86 -16.24
CA GLY A 108 6.89 -1.54 -15.23
C GLY A 108 6.29 -2.74 -14.52
N SER A 109 6.94 -3.90 -14.52
CA SER A 109 6.51 -5.07 -13.75
C SER A 109 7.67 -6.00 -13.43
N VAL A 110 7.52 -6.75 -12.33
CA VAL A 110 8.44 -7.80 -11.89
C VAL A 110 7.65 -9.00 -11.39
N GLU A 111 8.26 -10.17 -11.50
CA GLU A 111 7.73 -11.42 -10.99
C GLU A 111 8.89 -12.29 -10.48
N PHE A 112 8.76 -12.78 -9.25
CA PHE A 112 9.76 -13.61 -8.58
C PHE A 112 9.10 -14.86 -8.03
N TYR A 113 9.65 -16.02 -8.35
CA TYR A 113 9.14 -17.31 -7.90
C TYR A 113 9.88 -17.76 -6.64
N GLY A 114 9.11 -18.21 -5.65
CA GLY A 114 9.61 -18.93 -4.48
C GLY A 114 9.38 -20.44 -4.61
N GLY A 115 9.43 -21.13 -3.48
CA GLY A 115 9.08 -22.55 -3.39
C GLY A 115 7.61 -22.84 -3.71
N ASN A 116 7.33 -24.06 -4.17
CA ASN A 116 5.97 -24.62 -4.33
C ASN A 116 5.04 -23.82 -5.25
N GLY A 117 5.57 -23.12 -6.25
CA GLY A 117 4.78 -22.36 -7.24
C GLY A 117 4.23 -21.03 -6.71
N VAL A 118 4.55 -20.65 -5.48
CA VAL A 118 4.22 -19.34 -4.93
C VAL A 118 5.10 -18.29 -5.59
N PHE A 119 4.52 -17.13 -5.92
CA PHE A 119 5.25 -16.02 -6.51
C PHE A 119 4.94 -14.71 -5.81
N PHE A 120 5.86 -13.76 -5.96
CA PHE A 120 5.65 -12.34 -5.72
C PHE A 120 5.57 -11.65 -7.08
N LYS A 121 4.56 -10.83 -7.30
CA LYS A 121 4.39 -10.04 -8.52
C LYS A 121 4.03 -8.61 -8.18
N SER A 122 4.61 -7.65 -8.89
CA SER A 122 4.25 -6.24 -8.77
C SER A 122 4.31 -5.54 -10.12
N TRP A 123 3.44 -4.55 -10.34
CA TRP A 123 3.35 -3.77 -11.57
C TRP A 123 2.98 -2.31 -11.30
N ASN A 124 3.37 -1.44 -12.22
CA ASN A 124 3.02 -0.03 -12.25
C ASN A 124 1.51 0.17 -12.39
N VAL A 125 0.98 1.20 -11.73
CA VAL A 125 -0.45 1.57 -11.79
C VAL A 125 -0.62 2.95 -12.42
N ASN A 126 -1.65 3.15 -13.24
CA ASN A 126 -2.05 4.47 -13.75
C ASN A 126 -0.90 5.31 -14.37
N ASN A 127 0.02 4.67 -15.09
CA ASN A 127 1.22 5.29 -15.67
C ASN A 127 2.20 5.89 -14.64
N HIS A 128 2.02 5.60 -13.35
CA HIS A 128 2.98 5.94 -12.31
C HIS A 128 4.08 4.88 -12.29
N GLN A 129 5.32 5.35 -12.25
CA GLN A 129 6.48 4.48 -12.35
C GLN A 129 6.96 4.05 -10.96
N GLN A 130 7.08 2.75 -10.77
CA GLN A 130 7.72 2.17 -9.60
C GLN A 130 9.25 2.16 -9.77
N THR A 131 9.96 2.43 -8.68
CA THR A 131 11.43 2.32 -8.61
C THR A 131 11.82 1.09 -7.78
N TRP A 132 13.05 0.61 -7.97
CA TRP A 132 13.58 -0.54 -7.24
C TRP A 132 13.62 -0.30 -5.72
N GLY A 133 13.90 0.93 -5.27
CA GLY A 133 13.88 1.31 -3.85
C GLY A 133 12.47 1.29 -3.26
N VAL A 134 11.46 1.75 -4.02
CA VAL A 134 10.06 1.67 -3.60
C VAL A 134 9.58 0.21 -3.51
N LEU A 135 9.99 -0.62 -4.47
CA LEU A 135 9.70 -2.05 -4.43
C LEU A 135 10.37 -2.73 -3.22
N ALA A 136 11.63 -2.41 -2.92
CA ALA A 136 12.33 -2.91 -1.74
C ALA A 136 11.58 -2.56 -0.45
N ALA A 137 11.13 -1.31 -0.34
CA ALA A 137 10.33 -0.82 0.77
C ALA A 137 9.01 -1.59 0.90
N ALA A 138 8.33 -1.88 -0.21
CA ALA A 138 7.08 -2.64 -0.20
C ALA A 138 7.27 -4.09 0.26
N ILE A 139 8.31 -4.77 -0.22
CA ILE A 139 8.66 -6.13 0.22
C ILE A 139 8.98 -6.15 1.72
N ALA A 140 9.73 -5.15 2.21
CA ALA A 140 10.03 -5.01 3.63
C ALA A 140 8.77 -4.80 4.48
N ALA A 141 7.79 -4.02 4.02
CA ALA A 141 6.52 -3.85 4.71
C ALA A 141 5.74 -5.16 4.87
N LEU A 142 5.63 -5.94 3.79
CA LEU A 142 4.95 -7.24 3.80
C LEU A 142 5.63 -8.21 4.77
N LYS A 143 6.96 -8.34 4.68
CA LYS A 143 7.73 -9.22 5.58
C LYS A 143 7.59 -8.81 7.04
N ASP A 144 7.71 -7.51 7.33
CA ASP A 144 7.60 -6.99 8.69
C ASP A 144 6.23 -7.32 9.31
N TYR A 145 5.14 -7.07 8.57
CA TYR A 145 3.80 -7.43 9.03
C TYR A 145 3.61 -8.95 9.21
N MET A 146 3.97 -9.76 8.20
CA MET A 146 3.76 -11.21 8.24
C MET A 146 4.55 -11.88 9.36
N SER A 147 5.77 -11.40 9.64
CA SER A 147 6.60 -11.90 10.75
C SER A 147 6.01 -11.62 12.14
N GLN A 148 5.14 -10.61 12.26
CA GLN A 148 4.47 -10.25 13.51
C GLN A 148 3.07 -10.88 13.63
N THR A 149 2.57 -11.49 12.55
CA THR A 149 1.21 -12.03 12.49
C THR A 149 1.23 -13.45 11.92
N TYR A 150 1.04 -13.61 10.63
CA TYR A 150 1.15 -14.87 9.92
C TYR A 150 1.50 -14.63 8.45
N PHE A 151 2.16 -15.62 7.85
CA PHE A 151 2.44 -15.61 6.41
C PHE A 151 1.22 -16.11 5.64
N GLY A 152 0.87 -15.39 4.58
CA GLY A 152 -0.35 -15.65 3.82
C GLY A 152 -0.36 -15.00 2.45
N ARG A 153 -1.35 -15.37 1.64
CA ARG A 153 -1.62 -14.71 0.36
C ARG A 153 -2.09 -13.29 0.62
N ALA A 154 -1.59 -12.35 -0.16
CA ALA A 154 -2.00 -10.95 -0.07
C ALA A 154 -2.04 -10.29 -1.45
N SER A 155 -2.99 -9.38 -1.63
CA SER A 155 -2.92 -8.33 -2.65
C SER A 155 -2.53 -7.01 -1.99
N PHE A 156 -1.85 -6.14 -2.72
CA PHE A 156 -1.33 -4.90 -2.16
C PHE A 156 -1.24 -3.76 -3.17
N ASN A 157 -1.33 -2.54 -2.63
CA ASN A 157 -1.10 -1.27 -3.32
C ASN A 157 0.09 -0.58 -2.66
N ILE A 158 0.99 -0.03 -3.48
CA ILE A 158 2.23 0.62 -3.04
C ILE A 158 2.11 2.11 -3.32
N PHE A 159 2.30 2.89 -2.26
CA PHE A 159 2.29 4.34 -2.31
C PHE A 159 3.68 4.88 -2.03
N ASP A 160 4.16 5.81 -2.85
CA ASP A 160 5.31 6.65 -2.55
C ASP A 160 4.83 8.08 -2.25
N GLY A 161 4.85 8.45 -0.96
CA GLY A 161 4.20 9.66 -0.51
C GLY A 161 2.68 9.57 -0.68
N ARG A 162 2.12 10.45 -1.52
CA ARG A 162 0.68 10.51 -1.82
C ARG A 162 0.30 9.78 -3.11
N ASN A 163 1.28 9.32 -3.87
CA ASN A 163 1.05 8.74 -5.18
C ASN A 163 1.04 7.22 -5.05
N GLU A 164 -0.03 6.59 -5.50
CA GLU A 164 0.00 5.17 -5.81
C GLU A 164 0.93 4.96 -7.00
N VAL A 165 1.91 4.07 -6.87
CA VAL A 165 2.92 3.83 -7.90
C VAL A 165 2.97 2.38 -8.36
N GLY A 166 2.33 1.48 -7.62
CA GLY A 166 2.24 0.09 -8.05
C GLY A 166 1.21 -0.72 -7.28
N GLU A 167 0.90 -1.86 -7.84
CA GLU A 167 0.07 -2.91 -7.28
C GLU A 167 0.87 -4.21 -7.24
N GLY A 168 0.36 -5.20 -6.53
CA GLY A 168 0.92 -6.54 -6.60
C GLY A 168 0.19 -7.59 -5.79
N THR A 169 0.72 -8.80 -5.89
CA THR A 169 0.22 -9.98 -5.19
C THR A 169 1.38 -10.84 -4.71
N VAL A 170 1.19 -11.51 -3.59
CA VAL A 170 2.04 -12.62 -3.15
C VAL A 170 1.16 -13.84 -2.86
N GLY A 171 1.52 -14.99 -3.44
CA GLY A 171 0.70 -16.20 -3.35
C GLY A 171 0.71 -17.05 -4.61
N LEU A 172 -0.22 -18.00 -4.63
CA LEU A 172 -0.62 -18.77 -5.83
C LEU A 172 -1.63 -17.99 -6.68
#